data_AF-A0A919GV85-F1
#
_entry.id   AF-A0A919GV85-F1
#
_cell.length_a   1.000
_cell.length_b   1.000
_cell.length_c   1.000
_cell.angle_alpha   90.00
_cell.angle_beta   90.00
_cell.angle_gamma   90.00
#
_symmetry.space_group_name_H-M   'P 1'
#
loop_
_entity.id
_entity.type
_entity.pdbx_description
1 polymer ?
#
loop_
_entity_poly.entity_id
_entity_poly.type
_entity_poly.pdbx_seq_one_letter_code
_entity_poly.pdbx_strand_id
1 'polypeptide(L)'
;MTALASFTFVRHVDGLRHHFERDGRRDGRPAYRRADGQVWCVWSPADGWHCEIADGLVTAHPLDGPADGPEPPATVWRSFKNDRSYLYDLRPEA
;
A
#
# COMPACT_ATOMS: atom_id res chain seq x y z
N MET A 1 1.35 12.18 16.11
CA MET A 1 0.34 11.39 15.39
C MET A 1 0.72 9.94 15.53
N THR A 2 -0.18 9.10 16.02
CA THR A 2 0.04 7.65 16.11
C THR A 2 -0.09 7.09 14.71
N ALA A 3 0.82 6.20 14.30
CA ALA A 3 0.73 5.61 12.98
C ALA A 3 -0.64 4.87 12.80
N LEU A 4 -1.12 4.66 11.58
CA LEU A 4 -2.33 3.86 11.27
C LEU A 4 -2.18 2.42 11.74
N ALA A 5 -3.19 1.88 12.42
CA ALA A 5 -3.20 0.46 12.82
C ALA A 5 -3.49 -0.45 11.61
N SER A 6 -4.43 -0.05 10.77
CA SER A 6 -4.87 -0.77 9.57
C SER A 6 -5.42 0.20 8.52
N PHE A 7 -5.57 -0.29 7.30
CA PHE A 7 -6.29 0.38 6.22
C PHE A 7 -6.78 -0.65 5.19
N THR A 8 -7.67 -0.21 4.29
CA THR A 8 -8.18 -1.04 3.21
C THR A 8 -7.95 -0.37 1.85
N PHE A 9 -7.42 -1.12 0.89
CA PHE A 9 -7.48 -0.76 -0.52
C PHE A 9 -8.81 -1.19 -1.14
N VAL A 10 -9.54 -0.27 -1.77
CA VAL A 10 -10.83 -0.53 -2.43
C VAL A 10 -10.72 -0.30 -3.93
N ARG A 11 -10.87 -1.35 -4.73
CA ARG A 11 -10.73 -1.27 -6.19
C ARG A 11 -11.86 -0.47 -6.82
N HIS A 12 -11.53 0.43 -7.75
CA HIS A 12 -12.52 1.30 -8.41
C HIS A 12 -13.53 0.54 -9.27
N VAL A 13 -13.10 -0.48 -10.02
CA VAL A 13 -13.96 -1.12 -11.03
C VAL A 13 -15.06 -2.01 -10.45
N ASP A 14 -14.84 -2.61 -9.28
CA ASP A 14 -15.76 -3.61 -8.71
C ASP A 14 -15.84 -3.61 -7.19
N GLY A 15 -15.16 -2.67 -6.51
CA GLY A 15 -15.19 -2.55 -5.06
C GLY A 15 -14.43 -3.62 -4.31
N LEU A 16 -13.62 -4.45 -4.97
CA LEU A 16 -12.78 -5.46 -4.31
C LEU A 16 -11.94 -4.83 -3.20
N ARG A 17 -11.94 -5.44 -2.01
CA ARG A 17 -11.27 -4.94 -0.81
C ARG A 17 -10.08 -5.78 -0.42
N HIS A 18 -8.98 -5.12 -0.10
CA HIS A 18 -7.78 -5.74 0.45
C HIS A 18 -7.39 -5.04 1.75
N HIS A 19 -7.51 -5.76 2.85
CA HIS A 19 -7.23 -5.25 4.18
C HIS A 19 -5.74 -5.42 4.51
N PHE A 20 -5.15 -4.39 5.10
CA PHE A 20 -3.75 -4.33 5.51
C PHE A 20 -3.68 -3.95 6.99
N GLU A 21 -2.90 -4.72 7.74
CA GLU A 21 -2.64 -4.50 9.16
C GLU A 21 -1.17 -4.15 9.35
N ARG A 22 -0.88 -3.33 10.37
CA ARG A 22 0.51 -3.04 10.70
C ARG A 22 1.19 -4.31 11.20
N ASP A 23 2.32 -4.63 10.58
CA ASP A 23 3.17 -5.77 10.92
C ASP A 23 4.64 -5.33 10.94
N GLY A 24 5.01 -4.64 12.02
CA GLY A 24 6.38 -4.19 12.26
C GLY A 24 6.76 -2.87 11.58
N ARG A 25 8.05 -2.76 11.22
CA ARG A 25 8.68 -1.55 10.67
C ARG A 25 9.74 -1.92 9.63
N ARG A 26 9.91 -1.05 8.63
CA ARG A 26 10.97 -1.13 7.62
C ARG A 26 11.45 0.28 7.26
N ASP A 27 12.75 0.46 7.08
CA ASP A 27 13.37 1.74 6.70
C ASP A 27 12.92 2.93 7.58
N GLY A 28 12.78 2.66 8.88
CA GLY A 28 12.35 3.66 9.86
C GLY A 28 10.87 4.00 9.83
N ARG A 29 10.04 3.37 8.97
CA ARG A 29 8.59 3.59 8.86
C ARG A 29 7.78 2.34 9.22
N PRO A 30 6.47 2.45 9.49
CA PRO A 30 5.63 1.28 9.69
C PRO A 30 5.63 0.39 8.43
N ALA A 31 5.53 -0.92 8.62
CA ALA A 31 5.28 -1.85 7.54
C ALA A 31 3.88 -2.44 7.71
N TYR A 32 3.18 -2.66 6.61
CA TYR A 32 1.81 -3.17 6.62
C TYR A 32 1.72 -4.43 5.77
N ARG A 33 1.09 -5.46 6.30
CA ARG A 33 0.93 -6.74 5.63
C ARG A 33 -0.53 -6.94 5.26
N ARG A 34 -0.77 -7.40 4.04
CA ARG A 34 -2.10 -7.76 3.58
C ARG A 34 -2.61 -9.02 4.30
N ALA A 35 -3.84 -9.00 4.80
CA ALA A 35 -4.38 -10.07 5.64
C ALA A 35 -4.55 -11.42 4.91
N ASP A 36 -4.86 -11.40 3.61
CA ASP A 36 -5.14 -12.58 2.78
C ASP A 36 -3.98 -12.94 1.82
N GLY A 37 -2.76 -12.44 2.04
CA GLY A 37 -1.64 -12.72 1.13
C GLY A 37 -0.27 -12.26 1.61
N GLN A 38 0.73 -12.44 0.74
CA GLN A 38 2.12 -12.01 0.96
C GLN A 38 2.40 -10.70 0.22
N VAL A 39 1.50 -9.72 0.38
CA VAL A 39 1.67 -8.37 -0.16
C VAL A 39 1.96 -7.45 1.01
N TRP A 40 2.97 -6.62 0.86
CA TRP A 40 3.37 -5.63 1.85
C TRP A 40 3.17 -4.23 1.31
N CYS A 41 2.73 -3.30 2.15
CA CYS A 41 2.79 -1.87 1.88
C CYS A 41 3.83 -1.26 2.81
N VAL A 42 4.90 -0.75 2.22
CA VAL A 42 6.11 -0.30 2.91
C VAL A 42 6.60 0.99 2.26
N TRP A 43 7.52 1.65 2.95
CA TRP A 43 8.25 2.78 2.41
C TRP A 43 9.71 2.38 2.20
N SER A 44 10.31 2.86 1.11
CA SER A 44 11.76 2.82 0.88
C SER A 44 12.26 4.19 0.40
N PRO A 45 13.56 4.51 0.57
CA PRO A 45 14.14 5.74 0.01
C PRO A 45 14.06 5.84 -1.52
N ALA A 46 14.02 4.71 -2.22
CA ALA A 46 14.02 4.68 -3.68
C ALA A 46 12.63 4.94 -4.28
N ASP A 47 11.58 4.40 -3.64
CA ASP A 47 10.23 4.33 -4.23
C ASP A 47 9.19 5.15 -3.46
N GLY A 48 9.55 5.65 -2.27
CA GLY A 48 8.58 6.14 -1.31
C GLY A 48 7.64 5.01 -0.85
N TRP A 49 6.40 5.35 -0.51
CA TRP A 49 5.37 4.35 -0.23
C TRP A 49 5.00 3.56 -1.49
N HIS A 50 5.01 2.24 -1.37
CA HIS A 50 4.67 1.32 -2.44
C HIS A 50 4.12 0.01 -1.87
N CYS A 51 3.53 -0.82 -2.72
CA CYS A 51 3.24 -2.21 -2.38
C CYS A 51 4.19 -3.15 -3.11
N GLU A 52 4.67 -4.16 -2.42
CA GLU A 52 5.56 -5.19 -2.97
C GLU A 52 5.08 -6.59 -2.59
N ILE A 53 5.57 -7.59 -3.31
CA ILE A 53 5.46 -9.00 -2.94
C ILE A 53 6.84 -9.56 -2.57
N ALA A 54 6.95 -10.87 -2.42
CA ALA A 54 8.23 -11.55 -2.22
C ALA A 54 9.31 -11.06 -3.20
N ASP A 55 10.56 -11.05 -2.71
CA ASP A 55 11.74 -10.60 -3.43
C ASP A 55 11.76 -9.10 -3.79
N GLY A 56 10.87 -8.30 -3.20
CA GLY A 56 10.85 -6.84 -3.37
C GLY A 56 10.26 -6.38 -4.71
N LEU A 57 9.54 -7.27 -5.41
CA LEU A 57 8.88 -6.88 -6.66
C LEU A 57 7.74 -5.90 -6.34
N VAL A 58 7.93 -4.64 -6.77
CA VAL A 58 6.93 -3.59 -6.62
C VAL A 58 5.72 -3.85 -7.52
N THR A 59 4.54 -3.79 -6.93
CA THR A 59 3.25 -4.13 -7.55
C THR A 59 2.22 -3.01 -7.43
N ALA A 60 2.50 -1.93 -6.68
CA ALA A 60 1.65 -0.74 -6.67
C ALA A 60 2.39 0.52 -6.18
N HIS A 61 1.93 1.68 -6.64
CA HIS A 61 2.35 3.00 -6.15
C HIS A 61 1.14 3.94 -6.01
N PRO A 62 1.24 5.02 -5.20
CA PRO A 62 0.32 6.14 -5.28
C PRO A 62 0.27 6.71 -6.69
N LEU A 63 -0.92 7.08 -7.15
CA LEU A 63 -1.15 7.57 -8.51
C LEU A 63 -0.52 8.94 -8.74
N ASP A 64 -0.48 9.77 -7.70
CA ASP A 64 0.01 11.15 -7.76
C ASP A 64 1.55 11.26 -7.67
N GLY A 65 2.26 10.13 -7.63
CA GLY A 65 3.72 10.05 -7.57
C GLY A 65 4.27 9.53 -6.24
N PRO A 66 5.60 9.53 -6.07
CA PRO A 66 6.24 9.03 -4.86
C PRO A 66 5.77 9.78 -3.62
N ALA A 67 5.37 9.03 -2.59
CA ALA A 67 4.89 9.61 -1.34
C ALA A 67 5.89 9.38 -0.21
N ASP A 68 6.29 10.49 0.43
CA ASP A 68 7.32 10.50 1.47
C ASP A 68 6.78 10.90 2.85
N GLY A 69 5.46 10.85 3.05
CA GLY A 69 4.84 11.09 4.36
C GLY A 69 5.10 9.94 5.35
N PRO A 70 4.98 10.16 6.68
CA PRO A 70 5.27 9.13 7.69
C PRO A 70 4.37 7.88 7.61
N GLU A 71 3.30 7.93 6.82
CA GLU A 71 2.28 6.91 6.62
C GLU A 71 1.93 6.83 5.13
N PRO A 72 1.39 5.68 4.66
CA PRO A 72 0.95 5.56 3.29
C PRO A 72 -0.19 6.56 3.02
N PRO A 73 -0.15 7.31 1.90
CA PRO A 73 -1.14 8.34 1.61
C PRO A 73 -2.53 7.73 1.35
N ALA A 74 -3.55 8.33 1.97
CA ALA A 74 -4.97 8.05 1.72
C ALA A 74 -5.43 8.67 0.39
N THR A 75 -4.86 8.18 -0.71
CA THR A 75 -5.12 8.65 -2.09
C THR A 75 -5.46 7.47 -3.01
N VAL A 76 -5.52 7.73 -4.32
CA VAL A 76 -5.65 6.66 -5.32
C VAL A 76 -4.28 6.02 -5.56
N TRP A 77 -4.27 4.71 -5.67
CA TRP A 77 -3.10 3.89 -5.96
C TRP A 77 -3.32 3.07 -7.22
N ARG A 78 -2.27 2.92 -8.01
CA ARG A 78 -2.25 2.04 -9.19
C ARG A 78 -1.52 0.75 -8.83
N SER A 79 -2.19 -0.39 -8.99
CA SER A 79 -1.57 -1.71 -8.87
C SER A 79 -1.41 -2.37 -10.24
N PHE A 80 -0.24 -2.95 -10.47
CA PHE A 80 0.14 -3.66 -11.70
C PHE A 80 -0.13 -5.16 -11.55
N LYS A 81 -0.78 -5.73 -12.56
CA LYS A 81 -1.16 -7.16 -12.66
C LYS A 81 -0.87 -7.64 -14.07
N ASN A 82 0.35 -8.12 -14.30
CA ASN A 82 0.82 -8.58 -15.62
C ASN A 82 0.55 -7.52 -16.71
N ASP A 83 -0.38 -7.81 -17.62
CA ASP A 83 -0.80 -6.99 -18.76
C ASP A 83 -1.80 -5.88 -18.39
N ARG A 84 -2.21 -5.78 -17.11
CA ARG A 84 -3.26 -4.87 -16.66
C ARG A 84 -2.83 -4.04 -15.46
N SER A 85 -3.52 -2.93 -15.27
CA SER A 85 -3.44 -2.15 -14.04
C SER A 85 -4.83 -1.84 -13.50
N TYR A 86 -4.94 -1.78 -12.18
CA TYR A 86 -6.18 -1.44 -11.48
C TYR A 86 -5.94 -0.26 -10.53
N LEU A 87 -6.96 0.58 -10.38
CA LEU A 87 -6.96 1.69 -9.43
C LEU A 87 -7.68 1.31 -8.15
N TYR A 88 -7.13 1.73 -7.01
CA TYR A 88 -7.67 1.49 -5.68
C TYR A 88 -7.64 2.78 -4.86
N ASP A 89 -8.65 3.04 -4.04
CA ASP A 89 -8.54 4.04 -2.96
C ASP A 89 -7.89 3.39 -1.73
N LEU A 90 -6.89 4.03 -1.14
CA LEU A 90 -6.46 3.70 0.22
C LEU A 90 -7.40 4.39 1.21
N ARG A 91 -8.06 3.60 2.07
CA ARG A 91 -8.98 4.11 3.09
C ARG A 91 -8.47 3.70 4.48
N PRO A 92 -7.96 4.64 5.28
CA PRO A 92 -7.63 4.39 6.69
C PRO A 92 -8.87 3.95 7.45
N GLU A 93 -8.69 3.06 8.42
CA GLU A 93 -9.73 2.77 9.40
C GLU A 93 -9.66 3.80 10.54
N ALA A 94 -10.82 4.22 11.04
CA ALA A 94 -10.96 5.27 12.06
C ALA A 94 -10.67 4.75 13.47
#